data_AF-A0A7K3UJY7-F1
#
_entry.id   AF-A0A7K3UJY7-F1
#
_cell.length_a   1.000
_cell.length_b   1.000
_cell.length_c   1.000
_cell.angle_alpha   90.00
_cell.angle_beta   90.00
_cell.angle_gamma   90.00
#
_symmetry.space_group_name_H-M   'P 1'
#
loop_
_entity.id
_entity.type
_entity.pdbx_description
1 polymer ?
#
loop_
_entity_poly.entity_id
_entity_poly.type
_entity_poly.pdbx_seq_one_letter_code
_entity_poly.pdbx_strand_id
1 'polypeptide(L)'
;MASTWLRIGLGAVLPATAALLGGTVFVHAEAANRPAVSTAILSLSPRTVRWATVYKVPDLAERDPYYHVEVIEKERHTPPWQFKRFATHLVVTSEALDRSRLKQKAKTYFYKDIEFRIAYQAWREQSPAQREAVVCRTAILECIKSDSE
;
A
#
# COMPACT_ATOMS: atom_id res chain seq x y z
N MET A 1 96.19 -2.51 -13.94
CA MET A 1 95.71 -1.73 -15.11
C MET A 1 94.23 -1.98 -15.26
N ALA A 2 93.47 -0.89 -15.31
CA ALA A 2 92.21 -0.69 -16.01
C ALA A 2 90.97 -1.57 -15.71
N SER A 3 89.87 -0.83 -15.54
CA SER A 3 88.49 -1.14 -15.95
C SER A 3 87.66 -1.93 -14.94
N THR A 4 86.70 -1.31 -14.23
CA THR A 4 85.38 -0.86 -14.73
C THR A 4 84.69 -2.07 -15.39
N TRP A 5 83.57 -2.63 -14.90
CA TRP A 5 82.25 -2.00 -14.81
C TRP A 5 81.31 -2.69 -13.80
N LEU A 6 80.47 -1.83 -13.24
CA LEU A 6 79.23 -2.00 -12.48
C LEU A 6 78.65 -3.40 -12.25
N ARG A 7 78.49 -3.70 -10.96
CA ARG A 7 77.55 -4.68 -10.41
C ARG A 7 76.12 -4.32 -10.84
N ILE A 8 75.54 -5.13 -11.72
CA ILE A 8 74.10 -5.13 -11.99
C ILE A 8 73.43 -5.80 -10.79
N GLY A 9 72.87 -4.96 -9.91
CA GLY A 9 72.11 -5.40 -8.74
C GLY A 9 70.82 -6.10 -9.16
N LEU A 10 70.53 -7.21 -8.50
CA LEU A 10 69.24 -7.91 -8.52
C LEU A 10 68.12 -6.91 -8.19
N GLY A 11 67.39 -6.46 -9.23
CA GLY A 11 66.10 -5.81 -9.08
C GLY A 11 65.03 -6.88 -8.93
N ALA A 12 64.69 -7.22 -7.69
CA ALA A 12 63.57 -8.08 -7.36
C ALA A 12 62.27 -7.50 -7.95
N VAL A 13 61.62 -8.28 -8.81
CA VAL A 13 60.26 -8.00 -9.29
C VAL A 13 59.31 -8.20 -8.11
N LEU A 14 58.84 -7.11 -7.53
CA LEU A 14 57.74 -7.11 -6.55
C LEU A 14 56.41 -7.22 -7.31
N PRO A 15 55.65 -8.32 -7.18
CA PRO A 15 54.26 -8.30 -7.60
C PRO A 15 53.47 -7.48 -6.58
N ALA A 16 53.03 -6.28 -6.98
CA ALA A 16 52.06 -5.51 -6.22
C ALA A 16 50.71 -6.23 -6.27
N THR A 17 50.42 -7.07 -5.28
CA THR A 17 49.09 -7.63 -5.07
C THR A 17 48.17 -6.52 -4.55
N ALA A 18 47.43 -5.87 -5.46
CA ALA A 18 46.33 -5.00 -5.10
C ALA A 18 45.17 -5.86 -4.56
N ALA A 19 45.12 -6.03 -3.23
CA ALA A 19 43.96 -6.59 -2.57
C ALA A 19 42.81 -5.57 -2.63
N LEU A 20 41.99 -5.65 -3.69
CA LEU A 20 40.71 -4.96 -3.75
C LEU A 20 39.80 -5.60 -2.70
N LEU A 21 39.74 -4.98 -1.52
CA LEU A 21 38.70 -5.23 -0.51
C LEU A 21 37.36 -4.75 -1.09
N GLY A 22 36.77 -5.56 -1.97
CA GLY A 22 35.39 -5.41 -2.41
C GLY A 22 34.47 -5.74 -1.25
N GLY A 23 34.24 -4.77 -0.37
CA GLY A 23 33.17 -4.86 0.61
C GLY A 23 31.85 -5.00 -0.14
N THR A 24 31.28 -6.20 -0.13
CA THR A 24 29.91 -6.41 -0.59
C THR A 24 28.99 -5.62 0.33
N VAL A 25 28.61 -4.42 -0.09
CA VAL A 25 27.51 -3.70 0.54
C VAL A 25 26.26 -4.48 0.17
N PHE A 26 25.84 -5.38 1.07
CA PHE A 26 24.51 -5.96 1.01
C PHE A 26 23.52 -4.83 1.27
N VAL A 27 23.12 -4.12 0.21
CA VAL A 27 21.91 -3.31 0.23
C VAL A 27 20.77 -4.29 0.40
N HIS A 28 20.40 -4.55 1.66
CA HIS A 28 19.11 -5.17 1.96
C HIS A 28 18.06 -4.18 1.44
N ALA A 29 17.51 -4.47 0.27
CA ALA A 29 16.25 -3.87 -0.12
C ALA A 29 15.23 -4.39 0.89
N GLU A 30 14.96 -3.60 1.93
CA GLU A 30 13.88 -3.87 2.85
C GLU A 30 12.62 -3.97 1.99
N ALA A 31 12.05 -5.17 1.91
CA ALA A 31 10.84 -5.39 1.14
C ALA A 31 9.82 -4.39 1.69
N ALA A 32 9.50 -3.36 0.90
CA ALA A 32 8.57 -2.32 1.29
C ALA A 32 7.34 -3.04 1.84
N ASN A 33 7.12 -2.89 3.15
CA ASN A 33 6.06 -3.58 3.88
C ASN A 33 4.75 -3.10 3.27
N ARG A 34 4.23 -3.83 2.28
CA ARG A 34 2.98 -3.46 1.63
C ARG A 34 1.95 -3.54 2.75
N PRO A 35 1.22 -2.45 3.04
CA PRO A 35 0.13 -2.51 4.00
C PRO A 35 -0.70 -3.74 3.65
N ALA A 36 -0.97 -4.60 4.63
CA ALA A 36 -1.76 -5.80 4.41
C ALA A 36 -3.15 -5.37 3.95
N VAL A 37 -3.34 -5.27 2.62
CA VAL A 37 -4.61 -4.91 2.03
C VAL A 37 -5.59 -6.01 2.42
N SER A 38 -6.61 -5.62 3.16
CA SER A 38 -7.63 -6.55 3.64
C SER A 38 -8.99 -6.18 3.05
N THR A 39 -9.90 -7.15 3.01
CA THR A 39 -11.26 -6.93 2.50
C THR A 39 -12.30 -7.20 3.57
N ALA A 40 -13.41 -6.46 3.50
CA ALA A 40 -14.60 -6.68 4.30
C ALA A 40 -15.80 -6.87 3.38
N ILE A 41 -16.48 -8.01 3.49
CA ILE A 41 -17.75 -8.20 2.78
C ILE A 41 -18.82 -7.39 3.51
N LEU A 42 -19.51 -6.51 2.78
CA LEU A 42 -20.53 -5.61 3.33
C LEU A 42 -21.94 -6.11 3.07
N SER A 43 -22.14 -6.76 1.92
CA SER A 43 -23.40 -7.37 1.52
C SER A 43 -23.15 -8.50 0.54
N LEU A 44 -23.90 -9.58 0.67
CA LEU A 44 -23.85 -10.74 -0.21
C LEU A 44 -25.28 -11.19 -0.53
N SER A 45 -25.60 -11.24 -1.83
CA SER A 45 -26.86 -11.78 -2.34
C SER A 45 -26.60 -12.77 -3.47
N PRO A 46 -27.61 -13.52 -3.95
CA PRO A 46 -27.46 -14.38 -5.12
C PRO A 46 -26.98 -13.64 -6.37
N ARG A 47 -27.28 -12.33 -6.49
CA ARG A 47 -26.98 -11.51 -7.66
C ARG A 47 -25.75 -10.63 -7.50
N THR A 48 -25.50 -10.10 -6.30
CA THR A 48 -24.48 -9.06 -6.08
C THR A 48 -23.62 -9.34 -4.87
N VAL A 49 -22.39 -8.85 -4.93
CA VAL A 49 -21.46 -8.76 -3.79
C VAL A 49 -21.04 -7.32 -3.63
N ARG A 50 -21.10 -6.81 -2.41
CA ARG A 50 -20.50 -5.52 -2.03
C ARG A 50 -19.38 -5.77 -1.03
N TRP A 51 -18.23 -5.16 -1.27
CA TRP A 51 -17.10 -5.24 -0.35
C TRP A 51 -16.39 -3.90 -0.22
N ALA A 52 -15.74 -3.71 0.92
CA ALA A 52 -14.74 -2.68 1.13
C ALA A 52 -13.33 -3.29 0.99
N THR A 53 -12.45 -2.63 0.26
CA THR A 53 -11.01 -2.88 0.27
C THR A 53 -10.36 -1.87 1.19
N VAL A 54 -9.66 -2.33 2.23
CA VAL A 54 -8.92 -1.50 3.19
C VAL A 54 -7.51 -1.29 2.66
N TYR A 55 -7.20 -0.07 2.23
CA TYR A 55 -5.87 0.28 1.71
C TYR A 55 -4.99 0.95 2.76
N LYS A 56 -5.59 1.64 3.73
CA LYS A 56 -4.90 2.24 4.87
C LYS A 56 -5.60 1.85 6.17
N VAL A 57 -4.79 1.53 7.17
CA VAL A 57 -5.21 1.25 8.54
C VAL A 57 -4.78 2.43 9.43
N PRO A 58 -5.36 2.56 10.63
CA PRO A 58 -4.96 3.60 11.57
C PRO A 58 -3.44 3.60 11.81
N ASP A 59 -2.83 4.77 11.72
CA ASP A 59 -1.41 5.01 11.92
C ASP A 59 -1.20 6.23 12.81
N LEU A 60 -0.68 5.97 14.02
CA LEU A 60 -0.39 7.00 15.02
C LEU A 60 0.75 7.93 14.58
N ALA A 61 1.72 7.44 13.81
CA ALA A 61 2.83 8.26 13.31
C ALA A 61 2.32 9.28 12.28
N GLU A 62 1.36 8.90 11.45
CA GLU A 62 0.71 9.79 10.48
C GLU A 62 -0.42 10.64 11.10
N ARG A 63 -0.71 10.46 12.39
CA ARG A 63 -1.85 11.09 13.11
C ARG A 63 -3.17 10.85 12.40
N ASP A 64 -3.35 9.63 11.91
CA ASP A 64 -4.52 9.20 11.17
C ASP A 64 -5.17 8.01 11.88
N PRO A 65 -6.20 8.22 12.72
CA PRO A 65 -6.81 7.16 13.51
C PRO A 65 -7.82 6.32 12.71
N TYR A 66 -7.95 6.54 11.40
CA TYR A 66 -9.03 5.99 10.60
C TYR A 66 -8.59 4.89 9.64
N TYR A 67 -9.55 4.05 9.27
CA TYR A 67 -9.40 3.17 8.12
C TYR A 67 -9.82 3.92 6.87
N HIS A 68 -9.11 3.68 5.76
CA HIS A 68 -9.49 4.24 4.47
C HIS A 68 -9.78 3.12 3.48
N VAL A 69 -10.98 3.18 2.93
CA VAL A 69 -11.54 2.11 2.13
C VAL A 69 -12.01 2.58 0.76
N GLU A 70 -11.95 1.67 -0.21
CA GLU A 70 -12.71 1.75 -1.47
C GLU A 70 -13.89 0.79 -1.37
N VAL A 71 -15.08 1.18 -1.85
CA VAL A 71 -16.28 0.35 -1.80
C VAL A 71 -16.77 0.02 -3.20
N ILE A 72 -16.91 -1.27 -3.47
CA ILE A 72 -17.29 -1.80 -4.78
C ILE A 72 -18.52 -2.68 -4.64
N GLU A 73 -19.39 -2.58 -5.64
CA GLU A 73 -20.40 -3.56 -5.95
C GLU A 73 -20.06 -4.28 -7.25
N LYS A 74 -20.28 -5.59 -7.25
CA LYS A 74 -20.15 -6.40 -8.45
C LYS A 74 -21.32 -7.36 -8.57
N GLU A 75 -21.90 -7.41 -9.77
CA GLU A 75 -22.81 -8.49 -10.15
C GLU A 75 -22.03 -9.80 -10.28
N ARG A 76 -22.61 -10.87 -9.74
CA ARG A 76 -22.05 -12.22 -9.80
C ARG A 76 -22.15 -12.71 -11.23
N HIS A 77 -21.17 -13.52 -11.65
CA HIS A 77 -21.09 -14.10 -13.00
C HIS A 77 -20.88 -13.12 -14.17
N THR A 78 -20.77 -11.81 -13.93
CA THR A 78 -20.34 -10.86 -14.96
C THR A 78 -18.81 -10.80 -15.07
N PRO A 79 -18.25 -10.35 -16.20
CA PRO A 79 -16.81 -10.18 -16.35
C PRO A 79 -16.17 -9.33 -15.26
N PRO A 80 -14.88 -9.54 -14.92
CA PRO A 80 -14.22 -8.79 -13.85
C PRO A 80 -14.25 -7.27 -14.01
N TRP A 81 -14.18 -6.74 -15.24
CA TRP A 81 -14.19 -5.30 -15.50
C TRP A 81 -15.56 -4.63 -15.37
N GLN A 82 -16.64 -5.41 -15.21
CA GLN A 82 -17.98 -4.87 -14.95
C GLN A 82 -18.24 -4.81 -13.44
N PHE A 83 -18.07 -3.63 -12.87
CA PHE A 83 -18.33 -3.34 -11.46
C PHE A 83 -18.80 -1.89 -11.30
N LYS A 84 -19.50 -1.62 -10.20
CA LYS A 84 -19.85 -0.27 -9.77
C LYS A 84 -18.96 0.11 -8.59
N ARG A 85 -18.28 1.24 -8.70
CA ARG A 85 -17.59 1.85 -7.56
C ARG A 85 -18.60 2.72 -6.82
N PHE A 86 -18.90 2.34 -5.57
CA PHE A 86 -19.82 3.08 -4.71
C PHE A 86 -19.11 4.23 -3.99
N ALA A 87 -17.87 4.02 -3.57
CA ALA A 87 -17.02 5.06 -3.01
C ALA A 87 -15.57 4.81 -3.43
N THR A 88 -14.93 5.81 -4.04
CA THR A 88 -13.50 5.76 -4.39
C THR A 88 -12.62 5.81 -3.16
N HIS A 89 -13.00 6.63 -2.19
CA HIS A 89 -12.35 6.77 -0.90
C HIS A 89 -13.43 7.10 0.13
N LEU A 90 -13.47 6.33 1.20
CA LEU A 90 -14.32 6.56 2.37
C LEU A 90 -13.45 6.40 3.61
N VAL A 91 -13.59 7.34 4.54
CA VAL A 91 -12.89 7.33 5.83
C VAL A 91 -13.83 6.73 6.86
N VAL A 92 -13.40 5.68 7.56
CA VAL A 92 -14.27 4.92 8.46
C VAL A 92 -13.58 4.70 9.81
N THR A 93 -14.37 4.76 10.88
CA THR A 93 -13.92 4.33 12.20
C THR A 93 -13.78 2.81 12.29
N SER A 94 -13.04 2.30 13.29
CA SER A 94 -12.98 0.85 13.57
C SER A 94 -14.38 0.27 13.80
N GLU A 95 -15.19 0.95 14.63
CA GLU A 95 -16.54 0.51 14.98
C GLU A 95 -17.47 0.44 13.76
N ALA A 96 -17.37 1.43 12.85
CA ALA A 96 -18.09 1.44 11.59
C ALA A 96 -17.70 0.26 10.70
N LEU A 97 -16.40 0.00 10.56
CA LEU A 97 -15.89 -1.12 9.76
C LEU A 97 -16.34 -2.47 10.32
N ASP A 98 -16.25 -2.66 11.63
CA ASP A 98 -16.64 -3.90 12.31
C ASP A 98 -18.14 -4.16 12.21
N ARG A 99 -18.97 -3.13 12.42
CA ARG A 99 -20.43 -3.22 12.26
C ARG A 99 -20.84 -3.56 10.83
N SER A 100 -20.06 -3.12 9.85
CA SER A 100 -20.35 -3.35 8.43
C SER A 100 -19.97 -4.74 7.92
N ARG A 101 -19.12 -5.46 8.66
CA ARG A 101 -18.50 -6.69 8.19
C ARG A 101 -19.45 -7.90 8.34
N LEU A 102 -19.74 -8.54 7.22
CA LEU A 102 -20.33 -9.87 7.19
C LEU A 102 -19.25 -10.93 7.42
N LYS A 103 -19.58 -11.95 8.21
CA LYS A 103 -18.71 -13.12 8.46
C LYS A 103 -18.55 -14.03 7.23
N GLN A 104 -19.48 -13.93 6.28
CA GLN A 104 -19.49 -14.73 5.06
C GLN A 104 -18.35 -14.32 4.13
N LYS A 105 -17.72 -15.30 3.49
CA LYS A 105 -16.70 -15.07 2.46
C LYS A 105 -17.35 -15.03 1.09
N ALA A 106 -16.87 -14.14 0.23
CA ALA A 106 -17.27 -14.05 -1.17
C ALA A 106 -16.05 -13.79 -2.05
N LYS A 107 -16.14 -14.16 -3.33
CA LYS A 107 -15.10 -13.81 -4.30
C LYS A 107 -15.10 -12.30 -4.52
N THR A 108 -13.98 -11.65 -4.23
CA THR A 108 -13.73 -10.24 -4.51
C THR A 108 -12.68 -10.11 -5.60
N TYR A 109 -12.50 -8.88 -6.09
CA TYR A 109 -11.45 -8.54 -7.04
C TYR A 109 -10.63 -7.39 -6.47
N PHE A 110 -9.35 -7.37 -6.80
CA PHE A 110 -8.44 -6.28 -6.48
C PHE A 110 -8.20 -5.48 -7.75
N TYR A 111 -8.79 -4.29 -7.84
CA TYR A 111 -8.63 -3.39 -8.97
C TYR A 111 -7.48 -2.42 -8.72
N LYS A 112 -7.13 -1.63 -9.74
CA LYS A 112 -6.10 -0.59 -9.61
C LYS A 112 -6.55 0.45 -8.59
N ASP A 113 -5.64 0.81 -7.70
CA ASP A 113 -5.86 1.71 -6.56
C ASP A 113 -5.52 3.18 -6.87
N ILE A 114 -5.26 3.52 -8.14
CA ILE A 114 -4.84 4.87 -8.53
C ILE A 114 -5.87 5.94 -8.11
N GLU A 115 -7.16 5.68 -8.34
CA GLU A 115 -8.25 6.58 -7.97
C GLU A 115 -8.35 6.74 -6.45
N PHE A 116 -8.19 5.64 -5.71
CA PHE A 116 -8.15 5.65 -4.25
C PHE A 116 -6.99 6.53 -3.75
N ARG A 117 -5.79 6.36 -4.30
CA ARG A 117 -4.59 7.11 -3.88
C ARG A 117 -4.74 8.61 -4.13
N ILE A 118 -5.32 9.00 -5.26
CA ILE A 118 -5.63 10.40 -5.59
C ILE A 118 -6.63 10.96 -4.57
N ALA A 119 -7.74 10.27 -4.33
CA ALA A 119 -8.77 10.73 -3.39
C ALA A 119 -8.28 10.77 -1.92
N TYR A 120 -7.46 9.79 -1.50
CA TYR A 120 -6.81 9.80 -0.20
C TYR A 120 -5.89 11.01 -0.02
N GLN A 121 -5.07 11.32 -1.04
CA GLN A 121 -4.19 12.49 -1.01
C GLN A 121 -5.01 13.79 -0.91
N ALA A 122 -6.10 13.90 -1.67
CA ALA A 122 -7.00 15.06 -1.59
C ALA A 122 -7.62 15.20 -0.20
N TRP A 123 -8.01 14.10 0.46
CA TRP A 123 -8.47 14.14 1.86
C TRP A 123 -7.35 14.61 2.80
N ARG A 124 -6.11 14.14 2.62
CA ARG A 124 -4.96 14.53 3.46
C ARG A 124 -4.63 16.02 3.39
N GLU A 125 -4.93 16.67 2.27
CA GLU A 125 -4.72 18.11 2.06
C GLU A 125 -5.79 18.99 2.72
N GLN A 126 -6.89 18.40 3.19
CA GLN A 126 -7.95 19.13 3.89
C GLN A 126 -7.53 19.53 5.32
N SER A 127 -8.18 20.59 5.83
CA SER A 127 -8.04 20.99 7.24
C SER A 127 -8.53 19.87 8.17
N PRO A 128 -8.05 19.79 9.44
CA PRO A 128 -8.52 18.78 10.39
C PRO A 128 -10.04 18.73 10.55
N ALA A 129 -10.71 19.89 10.58
CA ALA A 129 -12.17 19.96 10.72
C ALA A 129 -12.90 19.38 9.50
N GLN A 130 -12.41 19.65 8.28
CA GLN A 130 -12.96 19.08 7.05
C GLN A 130 -12.75 17.56 6.98
N ARG A 131 -11.55 17.10 7.37
CA ARG A 131 -11.25 15.66 7.42
C ARG A 131 -12.16 14.91 8.39
N GLU A 132 -12.44 15.52 9.53
CA GLU A 132 -13.30 14.97 10.58
C GLU A 132 -14.77 14.92 10.17
N ALA A 133 -15.24 15.93 9.43
CA ALA A 133 -16.64 16.04 9.02
C ALA A 133 -17.10 14.92 8.06
N VAL A 134 -16.18 14.31 7.32
CA VAL A 134 -16.47 13.26 6.33
C VAL A 134 -16.24 11.83 6.86
N VAL A 135 -15.98 11.67 8.15
CA VAL A 135 -15.74 10.36 8.76
C VAL A 135 -17.05 9.60 8.92
N CYS A 136 -17.14 8.43 8.30
CA CYS A 136 -18.25 7.51 8.47
C CYS A 136 -18.17 6.82 9.85
N ARG A 137 -19.22 7.03 10.65
CA ARG A 137 -19.37 6.50 12.02
C ARG A 137 -20.47 5.44 12.15
N THR A 138 -21.23 5.21 11.10
CA THR A 138 -22.30 4.18 11.04
C THR A 138 -21.87 3.03 10.12
N ALA A 139 -22.78 2.14 9.70
CA ALA A 139 -22.39 1.11 8.76
C ALA A 139 -22.04 1.74 7.40
N ILE A 140 -21.01 1.23 6.72
CA ILE A 140 -20.46 1.78 5.46
C ILE A 140 -21.55 1.97 4.40
N LEU A 141 -22.47 1.01 4.27
CA LEU A 141 -23.55 1.09 3.28
C LEU A 141 -24.65 2.10 3.66
N GLU A 142 -24.70 2.56 4.91
CA GLU A 142 -25.59 3.64 5.36
C GLU A 142 -24.97 5.00 5.00
N CYS A 143 -23.67 5.20 5.28
CA CYS A 143 -22.95 6.42 4.91
C CYS A 143 -23.00 6.72 3.41
N ILE A 144 -22.85 5.70 2.56
CA ILE A 144 -22.86 5.89 1.10
C ILE A 144 -24.25 6.28 0.57
N LYS A 145 -25.32 5.83 1.24
CA LYS A 145 -26.69 6.16 0.83
C LYS A 145 -27.02 7.62 1.13
N SER A 146 -26.60 8.14 2.28
CA SER A 146 -26.85 9.53 2.67
C SER A 146 -26.15 10.55 1.79
N ASP A 147 -25.04 10.17 1.15
CA ASP A 147 -24.29 11.07 0.24
C ASP A 147 -24.90 11.14 -1.18
N SER A 148 -25.91 10.30 -1.47
CA SER A 148 -26.56 10.22 -2.79
C SER A 148 -27.93 10.92 -2.86
N GLU A 149 -28.36 11.55 -1.77
CA GLU A 149 -29.58 12.39 -1.68
C GLU A 149 -29.20 13.89 -1.68
#